data_AF-A0A708NRD0-F1
#
_entry.id   AF-A0A708NRD0-F1
#
_cell.length_a   1.000
_cell.length_b   1.000
_cell.length_c   1.000
_cell.angle_alpha   90.00
_cell.angle_beta   90.00
_cell.angle_gamma   90.00
#
_symmetry.space_group_name_H-M   'P 1'
#
loop_
_entity.id
_entity.type
_entity.pdbx_description
1 polymer ?
#
loop_
_entity_poly.entity_id
_entity_poly.type
_entity_poly.pdbx_seq_one_letter_code
_entity_poly.pdbx_strand_id
1 'polypeptide(L)'
;NHVFQNVMQSLKVDWLTHTPAGKDGTRTTARSKGKVERPFRTVKEAHETLYHFHKPETELQANEWLWNYLSRYNAQRHRSEKHSRLEDWLANIGQEGVRDMCSWEQYCRFAREPESRKVGVDARITIDGTAWEVEPDMAGETVILLWGLFDEEMYVEFTGETWGPYYPVSGPVPLHRYRTFRRGKAAERADRIHALARQLNIPISALSGSDLRVVSDDTQQRIDALPHQPFDTRKFEYHFPTVIAAKLAIADDLAIPLARMSDEDRAFIDSILTETLNRSEVLARIRDYFRSRQSGEDHAG
;
A
#
# COMPACT_ATOMS: atom_id res chain seq x y z
N ASN A 1 15.59 -1.28 -5.71
CA ASN A 1 15.31 -0.10 -6.57
C ASN A 1 14.19 -0.41 -7.57
N HIS A 2 13.97 -1.68 -7.93
CA HIS A 2 12.89 -2.10 -8.84
C HIS A 2 11.48 -1.99 -8.21
N VAL A 3 11.26 -2.47 -6.96
CA VAL A 3 10.01 -2.21 -6.20
C VAL A 3 9.53 -0.76 -6.28
N PHE A 4 10.42 0.20 -5.99
CA PHE A 4 10.07 1.63 -5.99
C PHE A 4 9.57 2.09 -7.37
N GLN A 5 10.26 1.67 -8.44
CA GLN A 5 9.87 2.01 -9.80
C GLN A 5 8.52 1.38 -10.16
N ASN A 6 8.30 0.11 -9.81
CA ASN A 6 7.02 -0.57 -10.02
C ASN A 6 5.87 0.15 -9.32
N VAL A 7 6.06 0.54 -8.06
CA VAL A 7 5.06 1.27 -7.30
C VAL A 7 4.79 2.63 -7.95
N MET A 8 5.83 3.39 -8.31
CA MET A 8 5.64 4.70 -8.94
C MET A 8 4.95 4.61 -10.31
N GLN A 9 5.33 3.64 -11.16
CA GLN A 9 4.65 3.37 -12.43
C GLN A 9 3.18 2.99 -12.20
N SER A 10 2.92 2.11 -11.24
CA SER A 10 1.56 1.66 -10.91
C SER A 10 0.70 2.79 -10.35
N LEU A 11 1.29 3.72 -9.58
CA LEU A 11 0.60 4.92 -9.11
C LEU A 11 0.53 6.03 -10.17
N LYS A 12 1.15 5.83 -11.34
CA LYS A 12 1.31 6.83 -12.41
C LYS A 12 1.96 8.12 -11.92
N VAL A 13 2.95 7.96 -11.07
CA VAL A 13 3.79 9.03 -10.56
C VAL A 13 5.05 9.07 -11.40
N ASP A 14 5.20 10.14 -12.18
CA ASP A 14 6.42 10.38 -12.93
C ASP A 14 7.54 10.76 -11.96
N TRP A 15 8.49 9.84 -11.72
CA TRP A 15 9.66 10.16 -10.92
C TRP A 15 10.78 10.67 -11.83
N LEU A 16 11.29 11.84 -11.50
CA LEU A 16 12.40 12.45 -12.22
C LEU A 16 13.70 12.19 -11.45
N THR A 17 14.69 11.62 -12.13
CA THR A 17 16.04 11.52 -11.60
C THR A 17 16.85 12.75 -12.00
N HIS A 18 17.79 13.16 -11.16
CA HIS A 18 18.61 14.32 -11.45
C HIS A 18 19.51 14.07 -12.67
N THR A 19 19.54 15.02 -13.60
CA THR A 19 20.55 15.06 -14.64
C THR A 19 21.92 15.35 -14.00
N PRO A 20 22.96 14.52 -14.24
CA PRO A 20 24.30 14.73 -13.71
C PRO A 20 24.84 16.13 -14.07
N ALA A 21 25.69 16.67 -13.20
CA ALA A 21 26.33 17.96 -13.42
C ALA A 21 27.13 17.94 -14.75
N GLY A 22 26.96 18.97 -15.58
CA GLY A 22 27.74 19.16 -16.82
C GLY A 22 27.17 18.50 -18.08
N LYS A 23 26.03 17.78 -18.02
CA LYS A 23 25.49 17.08 -19.19
C LYS A 23 24.91 18.01 -20.28
N ASP A 24 24.37 19.17 -19.90
CA ASP A 24 23.77 20.16 -20.83
C ASP A 24 24.75 21.25 -21.32
N GLY A 25 26.01 21.23 -20.87
CA GLY A 25 27.12 22.09 -21.34
C GLY A 25 26.99 23.61 -21.13
N THR A 26 25.78 24.16 -21.03
CA THR A 26 25.50 25.61 -21.09
C THR A 26 24.74 26.14 -19.87
N ARG A 27 24.09 25.28 -19.08
CA ARG A 27 23.41 25.66 -17.83
C ARG A 27 23.75 24.70 -16.69
N THR A 28 23.87 25.25 -15.47
CA THR A 28 23.96 24.44 -14.25
C THR A 28 22.65 23.67 -14.10
N THR A 29 22.71 22.33 -14.10
CA THR A 29 21.53 21.48 -13.95
C THR A 29 20.86 21.75 -12.60
N ALA A 30 19.56 22.03 -12.62
CA ALA A 30 18.81 22.41 -11.42
C ALA A 30 18.78 21.25 -10.41
N ARG A 31 19.33 21.47 -9.21
CA ARG A 31 19.21 20.51 -8.11
C ARG A 31 17.89 20.72 -7.36
N SER A 32 16.90 19.87 -7.64
CA SER A 32 15.68 19.63 -6.82
C SER A 32 15.93 19.58 -5.29
N LYS A 33 17.09 19.07 -4.85
CA LYS A 33 17.42 18.85 -3.43
C LYS A 33 17.33 20.08 -2.52
N GLY A 34 17.58 21.30 -3.02
CA GLY A 34 17.79 22.46 -2.14
C GLY A 34 16.54 23.14 -1.59
N LYS A 35 15.39 23.04 -2.27
CA LYS A 35 14.19 23.84 -1.92
C LYS A 35 13.11 23.04 -1.20
N VAL A 36 12.90 21.78 -1.58
CA VAL A 36 11.90 20.88 -0.96
C VAL A 36 12.41 20.30 0.36
N GLU A 37 13.73 20.10 0.52
CA GLU A 37 14.30 19.54 1.75
C GLU A 37 14.23 20.52 2.93
N ARG A 38 14.24 21.83 2.69
CA ARG A 38 14.34 22.82 3.77
C ARG A 38 13.14 22.80 4.73
N PRO A 39 11.88 22.78 4.27
CA PRO A 39 10.73 22.60 5.16
C PRO A 39 10.77 21.27 5.92
N PHE A 40 11.11 20.16 5.25
CA PHE A 40 11.19 18.85 5.91
C PHE A 40 12.28 18.78 6.96
N ARG A 41 13.46 19.35 6.67
CA ARG A 41 14.54 19.48 7.64
C ARG A 41 14.14 20.38 8.80
N THR A 42 13.42 21.47 8.54
CA THR A 42 12.92 22.36 9.61
C THR A 42 11.95 21.63 10.52
N VAL A 43 10.97 20.91 9.94
CA VAL A 43 10.03 20.09 10.70
C VAL A 43 10.77 19.02 11.51
N LYS A 44 11.71 18.31 10.88
CA LYS A 44 12.54 17.31 11.55
C LYS A 44 13.31 17.91 12.73
N GLU A 45 14.13 18.92 12.48
CA GLU A 45 14.96 19.56 13.50
C GLU A 45 14.13 20.11 14.66
N ALA A 46 13.02 20.79 14.36
CA ALA A 46 12.18 21.39 15.39
C ALA A 46 11.31 20.35 16.13
N HIS A 47 10.77 19.35 15.43
CA HIS A 47 9.96 18.30 16.06
C HIS A 47 10.81 17.32 16.88
N GLU A 48 11.94 16.85 16.35
CA GLU A 48 12.82 15.92 17.06
C GLU A 48 13.39 16.54 18.33
N THR A 49 13.60 17.87 18.38
CA THR A 49 14.04 18.52 19.63
C THR A 49 13.01 18.40 20.75
N LEU A 50 11.72 18.27 20.43
CA LEU A 50 10.68 18.01 21.44
C LEU A 50 10.89 16.66 22.13
N TYR A 51 11.52 15.70 21.44
CA TYR A 51 11.83 14.39 22.01
C TYR A 51 12.94 14.42 23.07
N HIS A 52 13.71 15.51 23.17
CA HIS A 52 14.63 15.69 24.28
C HIS A 52 13.91 15.90 25.61
N PHE A 53 12.71 16.48 25.57
CA PHE A 53 11.85 16.71 26.74
C PHE A 53 11.03 15.47 27.08
N HIS A 54 10.41 14.87 26.06
CA HIS A 54 9.63 13.65 26.19
C HIS A 54 9.86 12.74 25.00
N LYS A 55 10.41 11.55 25.23
CA LYS A 55 10.50 10.53 24.17
C LYS A 55 9.18 9.78 24.09
N PRO A 56 8.66 9.51 22.88
CA PRO A 56 7.47 8.68 22.74
C PRO A 56 7.77 7.25 23.21
N GLU A 57 6.84 6.66 23.96
CA GLU A 57 6.94 5.30 24.46
C GLU A 57 6.54 4.26 23.41
N THR A 58 5.70 4.66 22.45
CA THR A 58 5.19 3.83 21.37
C THR A 58 5.25 4.55 20.03
N GLU A 59 5.27 3.79 18.94
CA GLU A 59 5.18 4.35 17.59
C GLU A 59 3.89 5.15 17.38
N LEU A 60 2.76 4.64 17.90
CA LEU A 60 1.48 5.33 17.83
C LEU A 60 1.54 6.72 18.45
N GLN A 61 2.17 6.84 19.63
CA GLN A 61 2.35 8.13 20.31
C GLN A 61 3.30 9.06 19.53
N ALA A 62 4.36 8.52 18.92
CA ALA A 62 5.25 9.30 18.07
C ALA A 62 4.50 9.87 16.85
N ASN A 63 3.67 9.04 16.20
CA ASN A 63 2.85 9.42 15.06
C ASN A 63 1.80 10.47 15.44
N GLU A 64 1.15 10.34 16.59
CA GLU A 64 0.20 11.33 17.13
C GLU A 64 0.89 12.69 17.34
N TRP A 65 2.06 12.71 17.97
CA TRP A 65 2.79 13.95 18.22
C TRP A 65 3.27 14.61 16.93
N LEU A 66 3.73 13.82 15.96
CA LEU A 66 4.12 14.33 14.66
C LEU A 66 2.92 14.93 13.93
N TRP A 67 1.77 14.26 13.94
CA TRP A 67 0.52 14.77 13.37
C TRP A 67 0.14 16.12 13.97
N ASN A 68 0.11 16.21 15.30
CA ASN A 68 -0.20 17.45 16.01
C ASN A 68 0.76 18.58 15.66
N TYR A 69 2.06 18.26 15.57
CA TYR A 69 3.07 19.23 15.18
C TYR A 69 2.87 19.73 13.74
N LEU A 70 2.64 18.82 12.79
CA LEU A 70 2.42 19.16 11.38
C LEU A 70 1.18 20.04 11.18
N SER A 71 0.08 19.72 11.85
CA SER A 71 -1.15 20.53 11.82
C SER A 71 -0.88 21.97 12.26
N ARG A 72 -0.15 22.17 13.35
CA ARG A 72 0.24 23.53 13.82
C ARG A 72 1.20 24.22 12.86
N TYR A 73 2.20 23.49 12.38
CA TYR A 73 3.20 24.03 11.47
C TYR A 73 2.58 24.51 10.14
N ASN A 74 1.59 23.78 9.62
CA ASN A 74 0.89 24.14 8.39
C ASN A 74 -0.14 25.26 8.59
N ALA A 75 -0.73 25.37 9.77
CA ALA A 75 -1.60 26.49 10.14
C ALA A 75 -0.83 27.82 10.35
N GLN A 76 0.48 27.77 10.58
CA GLN A 76 1.30 28.98 10.67
C GLN A 76 1.40 29.70 9.32
N ARG A 77 1.62 31.02 9.39
CA ARG A 77 1.78 31.90 8.23
C ARG A 77 2.81 31.37 7.24
N HIS A 78 2.46 31.43 5.96
CA HIS A 78 3.36 31.13 4.86
C HIS A 78 4.56 32.09 4.88
N ARG A 79 5.73 31.64 4.41
CA ARG A 79 6.97 32.42 4.49
C ARG A 79 6.91 33.73 3.71
N SER A 80 6.18 33.73 2.60
CA SER A 80 6.09 34.86 1.66
C SER A 80 4.69 35.43 1.54
N GLU A 81 3.67 34.66 1.91
CA GLU A 81 2.27 35.05 1.71
C GLU A 81 1.64 35.59 3.00
N LYS A 82 0.46 36.21 2.87
CA LYS A 82 -0.28 36.78 4.02
C LYS A 82 -1.14 35.76 4.75
N HIS A 83 -1.40 34.60 4.14
CA HIS A 83 -2.18 33.48 4.68
C HIS A 83 -1.28 32.34 5.18
N SER A 84 -1.87 31.31 5.77
CA SER A 84 -1.19 30.10 6.25
C SER A 84 -0.67 29.22 5.11
N ARG A 85 0.26 28.31 5.41
CA ARG A 85 0.74 27.32 4.39
C ARG A 85 -0.40 26.41 3.92
N LEU A 86 -1.32 26.08 4.82
CA LEU A 86 -2.48 25.25 4.52
C LEU A 86 -3.47 25.96 3.59
N GLU A 87 -3.79 27.23 3.87
CA GLU A 87 -4.63 28.05 2.97
C GLU A 87 -3.97 28.26 1.61
N ASP A 88 -2.64 28.41 1.59
CA ASP A 88 -1.87 28.57 0.35
C ASP A 88 -1.98 27.31 -0.49
N TRP A 89 -1.80 26.14 0.13
CA TRP A 89 -1.99 24.86 -0.52
C TRP A 89 -3.41 24.72 -1.07
N LEU A 90 -4.44 24.98 -0.26
CA LEU A 90 -5.85 24.91 -0.67
C LEU A 90 -6.19 25.84 -1.85
N ALA A 91 -5.63 27.05 -1.88
CA ALA A 91 -5.85 28.00 -2.97
C ALA A 91 -5.18 27.59 -4.30
N ASN A 92 -4.19 26.69 -4.23
CA ASN A 92 -3.42 26.23 -5.39
C ASN A 92 -3.77 24.81 -5.82
N ILE A 93 -4.80 24.18 -5.23
CA ILE A 93 -5.34 22.91 -5.73
C ILE A 93 -6.05 23.17 -7.07
N GLY A 94 -5.76 22.34 -8.07
CA GLY A 94 -6.41 22.42 -9.38
C GLY A 94 -7.92 22.16 -9.29
N GLN A 95 -8.67 22.56 -10.32
CA GLN A 95 -10.12 22.30 -10.38
C GLN A 95 -10.48 20.81 -10.33
N GLU A 96 -9.53 19.98 -10.77
CA GLU A 96 -9.57 18.53 -10.72
C GLU A 96 -9.47 17.94 -9.30
N GLY A 97 -9.09 18.75 -8.32
CA GLY A 97 -9.01 18.35 -6.92
C GLY A 97 -7.80 17.47 -6.59
N VAL A 98 -8.00 16.58 -5.62
CA VAL A 98 -6.99 15.61 -5.15
C VAL A 98 -7.31 14.22 -5.69
N ARG A 99 -6.26 13.45 -6.01
CA ARG A 99 -6.40 12.06 -6.42
C ARG A 99 -6.35 11.16 -5.20
N ASP A 100 -7.32 10.25 -5.11
CA ASP A 100 -7.37 9.26 -4.05
C ASP A 100 -6.23 8.24 -4.20
N MET A 101 -5.80 7.72 -3.06
CA MET A 101 -4.85 6.62 -3.01
C MET A 101 -5.56 5.30 -3.27
N CYS A 102 -4.85 4.32 -3.83
CA CYS A 102 -5.35 2.95 -3.91
C CYS A 102 -5.55 2.33 -2.52
N SER A 103 -6.29 1.23 -2.43
CA SER A 103 -6.41 0.46 -1.18
C SER A 103 -5.04 -0.02 -0.71
N TRP A 104 -4.93 -0.30 0.60
CA TRP A 104 -3.70 -0.84 1.20
C TRP A 104 -3.29 -2.16 0.53
N GLU A 105 -4.25 -3.08 0.32
CA GLU A 105 -4.03 -4.36 -0.35
C GLU A 105 -3.45 -4.17 -1.76
N GLN A 106 -3.99 -3.22 -2.53
CA GLN A 106 -3.52 -2.91 -3.87
C GLN A 106 -2.13 -2.28 -3.85
N TYR A 107 -1.84 -1.43 -2.86
CA TYR A 107 -0.51 -0.86 -2.65
C TYR A 107 0.52 -1.94 -2.33
N CYS A 108 0.19 -2.88 -1.42
CA CYS A 108 1.02 -4.04 -1.12
C CYS A 108 1.30 -4.85 -2.38
N ARG A 109 0.28 -5.09 -3.22
CA ARG A 109 0.44 -5.78 -4.50
C ARG A 109 1.44 -5.08 -5.44
N PHE A 110 1.43 -3.75 -5.52
CA PHE A 110 2.42 -3.00 -6.30
C PHE A 110 3.85 -3.12 -5.74
N ALA A 111 3.96 -3.33 -4.43
CA ALA A 111 5.22 -3.48 -3.71
C ALA A 111 5.71 -4.94 -3.63
N ARG A 112 5.04 -5.90 -4.28
CA ARG A 112 5.51 -7.28 -4.43
C ARG A 112 6.56 -7.39 -5.53
N GLU A 113 7.54 -8.25 -5.31
CA GLU A 113 8.44 -8.73 -6.36
C GLU A 113 8.17 -10.23 -6.53
N PRO A 114 7.30 -10.61 -7.48
CA PRO A 114 6.94 -12.00 -7.70
C PRO A 114 8.19 -12.82 -8.01
N GLU A 115 8.42 -13.88 -7.25
CA GLU A 115 9.61 -14.71 -7.38
C GLU A 115 9.21 -16.13 -7.80
N SER A 116 9.73 -16.61 -8.93
CA SER A 116 9.51 -17.99 -9.35
C SER A 116 10.43 -18.94 -8.57
N ARG A 117 9.84 -19.90 -7.86
CA ARG A 117 10.56 -20.87 -7.04
C ARG A 117 10.00 -22.27 -7.26
N LYS A 118 10.91 -23.26 -7.26
CA LYS A 118 10.53 -24.67 -7.26
C LYS A 118 10.24 -25.12 -5.83
N VAL A 119 9.09 -25.74 -5.63
CA VAL A 119 8.69 -26.31 -4.34
C VAL A 119 9.44 -27.62 -4.12
N GLY A 120 9.87 -27.87 -2.87
CA GLY A 120 10.44 -29.14 -2.47
C GLY A 120 9.46 -30.31 -2.65
N VAL A 121 9.99 -31.53 -2.75
CA VAL A 121 9.16 -32.75 -2.79
C VAL A 121 8.39 -32.99 -1.49
N ASP A 122 8.74 -32.28 -0.43
CA ASP A 122 8.09 -32.23 0.88
C ASP A 122 7.04 -31.10 0.97
N ALA A 123 6.63 -30.51 -0.16
CA ALA A 123 5.69 -29.38 -0.24
C ALA A 123 6.16 -28.14 0.53
N ARG A 124 7.48 -27.92 0.63
CA ARG A 124 8.06 -26.78 1.36
C ARG A 124 8.89 -25.87 0.50
N ILE A 125 8.88 -24.59 0.87
CA ILE A 125 9.68 -23.53 0.26
C ILE A 125 10.48 -22.86 1.38
N THR A 126 11.80 -22.78 1.22
CA THR A 126 12.69 -22.11 2.18
C THR A 126 13.15 -20.78 1.61
N ILE A 127 12.93 -19.71 2.37
CA ILE A 127 13.34 -18.36 2.00
C ILE A 127 14.00 -17.66 3.17
N ASP A 128 15.22 -17.18 2.97
CA ASP A 128 16.07 -16.56 4.00
C ASP A 128 16.16 -17.36 5.32
N GLY A 129 16.12 -18.69 5.21
CA GLY A 129 16.19 -19.61 6.36
C GLY A 129 14.86 -19.83 7.09
N THR A 130 13.76 -19.28 6.59
CA THR A 130 12.39 -19.55 7.04
C THR A 130 11.72 -20.52 6.08
N ALA A 131 11.17 -21.62 6.61
CA ALA A 131 10.45 -22.61 5.82
C ALA A 131 8.94 -22.38 5.88
N TRP A 132 8.31 -22.43 4.72
CA TRP A 132 6.88 -22.33 4.50
C TRP A 132 6.38 -23.62 3.89
N GLU A 133 5.24 -24.12 4.36
CA GLU A 133 4.59 -25.32 3.83
C GLU A 133 3.41 -24.87 2.96
N VAL A 134 3.38 -25.35 1.72
CA VAL A 134 2.36 -25.05 0.72
C VAL A 134 1.53 -26.30 0.45
N GLU A 135 0.56 -26.23 -0.47
CA GLU A 135 -0.27 -27.40 -0.78
C GLU A 135 0.56 -28.56 -1.33
N PRO A 136 0.23 -29.82 -0.97
CA PRO A 136 0.90 -31.01 -1.49
C PRO A 136 0.94 -31.09 -3.01
N ASP A 137 -0.10 -30.60 -3.68
CA ASP A 137 -0.22 -30.59 -5.15
C ASP A 137 0.82 -29.68 -5.83
N MET A 138 1.44 -28.77 -5.07
CA MET A 138 2.52 -27.93 -5.56
C MET A 138 3.90 -28.60 -5.40
N ALA A 139 3.99 -29.76 -4.74
CA ALA A 139 5.28 -30.42 -4.46
C ALA A 139 6.02 -30.79 -5.75
N GLY A 140 7.26 -30.31 -5.88
CA GLY A 140 8.07 -30.53 -7.08
C GLY A 140 7.71 -29.62 -8.27
N GLU A 141 6.65 -28.83 -8.17
CA GLU A 141 6.23 -27.86 -9.19
C GLU A 141 6.91 -26.51 -9.03
N THR A 142 6.79 -25.67 -10.05
CA THR A 142 7.26 -24.27 -10.01
C THR A 142 6.09 -23.34 -9.75
N VAL A 143 6.21 -22.52 -8.72
CA VAL A 143 5.19 -21.58 -8.28
C VAL A 143 5.73 -20.16 -8.29
N ILE A 144 4.85 -19.16 -8.28
CA ILE A 144 5.22 -17.75 -8.15
C ILE A 144 4.87 -17.28 -6.74
N LEU A 145 5.87 -16.84 -5.99
CA LEU A 145 5.67 -16.31 -4.65
C LEU A 145 5.14 -14.88 -4.73
N LEU A 146 3.98 -14.63 -4.14
CA LEU A 146 3.34 -13.33 -4.03
C LEU A 146 3.55 -12.76 -2.62
N TRP A 147 4.79 -12.46 -2.31
CA TRP A 147 5.22 -11.87 -1.05
C TRP A 147 6.00 -10.58 -1.32
N GLY A 148 5.82 -9.57 -0.46
CA GLY A 148 6.32 -8.23 -0.67
C GLY A 148 6.77 -7.58 0.64
N LEU A 149 7.32 -6.37 0.52
CA LEU A 149 7.89 -5.63 1.67
C LEU A 149 6.88 -5.40 2.81
N PHE A 150 5.60 -5.36 2.50
CA PHE A 150 4.52 -5.05 3.43
C PHE A 150 3.62 -6.24 3.76
N ASP A 151 3.89 -7.42 3.18
CA ASP A 151 3.08 -8.61 3.40
C ASP A 151 3.59 -9.34 4.65
N GLU A 152 2.70 -9.59 5.61
CA GLU A 152 2.98 -10.45 6.78
C GLU A 152 2.74 -11.94 6.47
N GLU A 153 2.02 -12.22 5.39
CA GLU A 153 1.54 -13.53 4.95
C GLU A 153 2.07 -13.84 3.54
N MET A 154 2.41 -15.09 3.27
CA MET A 154 2.87 -15.51 1.95
C MET A 154 1.71 -16.05 1.12
N TYR A 155 1.48 -15.46 -0.05
CA TYR A 155 0.62 -16.05 -1.07
C TYR A 155 1.45 -16.69 -2.18
N VAL A 156 0.88 -17.66 -2.88
CA VAL A 156 1.53 -18.37 -3.99
C VAL A 156 0.58 -18.42 -5.17
N GLU A 157 1.06 -18.07 -6.35
CA GLU A 157 0.33 -18.30 -7.59
C GLU A 157 0.77 -19.63 -8.21
N PHE A 158 -0.19 -20.53 -8.41
CA PHE A 158 -0.04 -21.84 -9.03
C PHE A 158 -1.21 -22.05 -9.98
N THR A 159 -0.92 -22.54 -11.19
CA THR A 159 -1.93 -22.74 -12.27
C THR A 159 -2.82 -21.52 -12.58
N GLY A 160 -2.32 -20.30 -12.37
CA GLY A 160 -3.07 -19.05 -12.60
C GLY A 160 -4.07 -18.71 -11.48
N GLU A 161 -4.06 -19.45 -10.38
CA GLU A 161 -4.83 -19.19 -9.18
C GLU A 161 -3.93 -18.80 -8.01
N THR A 162 -4.43 -17.94 -7.13
CA THR A 162 -3.71 -17.50 -5.93
C THR A 162 -4.14 -18.35 -4.73
N TRP A 163 -3.15 -18.92 -4.05
CA TRP A 163 -3.29 -19.81 -2.91
C TRP A 163 -2.60 -19.23 -1.68
N GLY A 164 -3.06 -19.60 -0.49
CA GLY A 164 -2.63 -19.07 0.80
C GLY A 164 -3.79 -18.41 1.58
N PRO A 165 -3.51 -17.64 2.64
CA PRO A 165 -2.19 -17.29 3.13
C PRO A 165 -1.47 -18.48 3.76
N TYR A 166 -0.20 -18.65 3.42
CA TYR A 166 0.71 -19.57 4.11
C TYR A 166 1.39 -18.84 5.26
N TYR A 167 1.86 -19.60 6.25
CA TYR A 167 2.54 -19.09 7.45
C TYR A 167 3.86 -19.83 7.65
N PRO A 168 4.86 -19.19 8.30
CA PRO A 168 6.15 -19.82 8.50
C PRO A 168 6.03 -20.98 9.49
N VAL A 169 6.50 -22.15 9.08
CA VAL A 169 6.47 -23.38 9.88
C VAL A 169 7.73 -23.51 10.75
N SER A 170 8.83 -22.89 10.31
CA SER A 170 10.06 -22.74 11.09
C SER A 170 10.91 -21.58 10.58
N GLY A 171 11.69 -20.93 11.43
CA GLY A 171 12.59 -19.83 11.05
C GLY A 171 12.73 -18.74 12.11
N PRO A 172 13.66 -17.79 11.95
CA PRO A 172 13.77 -16.61 12.81
C PRO A 172 12.54 -15.71 12.69
N VAL A 173 12.24 -14.99 13.78
CA VAL A 173 11.08 -14.08 13.91
C VAL A 173 11.11 -13.01 12.79
N PRO A 174 9.96 -12.67 12.16
CA PRO A 174 9.89 -11.72 11.04
C PRO A 174 10.53 -10.36 11.33
N LEU A 175 11.04 -9.70 10.28
CA LEU A 175 11.37 -8.27 10.34
C LEU A 175 10.14 -7.50 10.84
N HIS A 176 10.38 -6.49 11.70
CA HIS A 176 9.40 -5.71 12.48
C HIS A 176 9.09 -6.19 13.91
N ARG A 177 9.53 -7.38 14.33
CA ARG A 177 9.55 -7.75 15.77
C ARG A 177 10.94 -7.61 16.37
N TYR A 178 11.27 -6.42 16.87
CA TYR A 178 12.47 -6.24 17.67
C TYR A 178 12.34 -6.97 19.02
N ARG A 179 13.28 -7.86 19.33
CA ARG A 179 13.43 -8.35 20.70
C ARG A 179 13.97 -7.20 21.55
N THR A 180 13.19 -6.76 22.53
CA THR A 180 13.63 -5.79 23.52
C THR A 180 14.76 -6.39 24.37
N PHE A 181 15.92 -5.73 24.38
CA PHE A 181 17.06 -6.16 25.19
C PHE A 181 16.77 -5.98 26.68
N ARG A 182 17.30 -6.89 27.52
CA ARG A 182 17.25 -6.73 28.98
C ARG A 182 18.03 -5.48 29.40
N ARG A 183 17.39 -4.64 30.21
CA ARG A 183 17.91 -3.36 30.69
C ARG A 183 19.19 -3.57 31.52
N GLY A 184 20.21 -2.74 31.26
CA GLY A 184 21.47 -2.71 32.01
C GLY A 184 21.64 -1.42 32.82
N LYS A 185 22.72 -1.32 33.61
CA LYS A 185 23.02 -0.18 34.52
C LYS A 185 23.12 1.19 33.82
N ALA A 186 23.38 1.22 32.51
CA ALA A 186 23.35 2.45 31.71
C ALA A 186 21.93 3.01 31.53
N ALA A 187 20.90 2.14 31.51
CA ALA A 187 19.50 2.55 31.44
C ALA A 187 19.05 3.23 32.74
N GLU A 188 19.46 2.73 33.91
CA GLU A 188 19.16 3.37 35.21
C GLU A 188 19.79 4.76 35.38
N ARG A 189 20.96 4.99 34.77
CA ARG A 189 21.58 6.32 34.73
C ARG A 189 20.82 7.25 33.80
N ALA A 190 20.35 6.75 32.66
CA ALA A 190 19.45 7.49 31.77
C ALA A 190 18.13 7.83 32.46
N ASP A 191 17.55 6.92 33.25
CA ASP A 191 16.32 7.16 34.01
C ASP A 191 16.49 8.27 35.06
N ARG A 192 17.64 8.34 35.74
CA ARG A 192 17.95 9.46 36.67
C ARG A 192 18.08 10.80 35.95
N ILE A 193 18.71 10.82 34.78
CA ILE A 193 18.78 12.02 33.94
C ILE A 193 17.39 12.41 33.44
N HIS A 194 16.57 11.44 33.03
CA HIS A 194 15.17 11.64 32.65
C HIS A 194 14.30 12.15 33.81
N ALA A 195 14.51 11.68 35.03
CA ALA A 195 13.81 12.17 36.22
C ALA A 195 14.13 13.63 36.53
N LEU A 196 15.39 14.05 36.31
CA LEU A 196 15.80 15.45 36.44
C LEU A 196 15.23 16.33 35.32
N ALA A 197 15.23 15.82 34.08
CA ALA A 197 14.66 16.51 32.92
C ALA A 197 13.14 16.71 33.06
N ARG A 198 12.42 15.77 33.71
CA ARG A 198 10.99 15.92 34.05
C ARG A 198 10.68 17.12 34.94
N GLN A 199 11.66 17.69 35.64
CA GLN A 199 11.50 18.90 36.46
C GLN A 199 11.57 20.19 35.64
N LEU A 200 12.07 20.15 34.40
CA LEU A 200 12.21 21.30 33.48
C LEU A 200 11.22 21.26 32.31
N ASN A 201 10.13 20.50 32.44
CA ASN A 201 9.50 19.88 31.28
C ASN A 201 8.35 20.66 30.64
N ILE A 202 8.22 20.48 29.33
CA ILE A 202 7.01 20.80 28.57
C ILE A 202 5.98 19.71 28.91
N PRO A 203 4.74 20.03 29.33
CA PRO A 203 3.77 19.00 29.67
C PRO A 203 3.40 18.15 28.44
N ILE A 204 3.21 16.84 28.63
CA ILE A 204 2.86 15.89 27.56
C ILE A 204 1.59 16.34 26.80
N SER A 205 0.64 16.99 27.48
CA SER A 205 -0.56 17.57 26.87
C SER A 205 -0.26 18.57 25.75
N ALA A 206 0.87 19.28 25.81
CA ALA A 206 1.28 20.19 24.75
C ALA A 206 1.70 19.46 23.46
N LEU A 207 2.13 18.19 23.58
CA LEU A 207 2.52 17.31 22.47
C LEU A 207 1.33 16.48 21.95
N SER A 208 0.48 15.97 22.85
CA SER A 208 -0.73 15.19 22.50
C SER A 208 -1.93 16.06 22.09
N GLY A 209 -1.86 17.38 22.27
CA GLY A 209 -2.82 18.31 21.69
C GLY A 209 -4.20 18.31 22.33
N SER A 210 -4.33 17.88 23.59
CA SER A 210 -5.59 17.63 24.29
C SER A 210 -6.54 18.83 24.46
N ASP A 211 -6.17 20.03 24.03
CA ASP A 211 -6.97 21.27 24.14
C ASP A 211 -7.15 22.05 22.81
N LEU A 212 -6.89 21.47 21.64
CA LEU A 212 -6.70 22.29 20.43
C LEU A 212 -7.58 21.93 19.22
N ARG A 213 -8.50 22.83 18.87
CA ARG A 213 -8.97 23.03 17.50
C ARG A 213 -7.96 23.90 16.75
N VAL A 214 -6.94 23.28 16.15
CA VAL A 214 -5.84 23.99 15.44
C VAL A 214 -6.24 24.41 14.03
N VAL A 215 -7.17 23.67 13.41
CA VAL A 215 -7.71 23.99 12.09
C VAL A 215 -9.01 24.75 12.34
N SER A 216 -9.18 25.94 11.74
CA SER A 216 -10.48 26.61 11.81
C SER A 216 -11.55 25.69 11.21
N ASP A 217 -12.75 25.64 11.79
CA ASP A 217 -13.83 24.79 11.29
C ASP A 217 -14.09 25.04 9.78
N ASP A 218 -13.87 26.27 9.31
CA ASP A 218 -13.90 26.67 7.88
C ASP A 218 -12.81 26.01 7.03
N THR A 219 -11.57 25.91 7.53
CA THR A 219 -10.48 25.26 6.78
C THR A 219 -10.70 23.75 6.68
N GLN A 220 -11.21 23.11 7.73
CA GLN A 220 -11.52 21.69 7.69
C GLN A 220 -12.67 21.39 6.72
N GLN A 221 -13.74 22.21 6.75
CA GLN A 221 -14.84 22.10 5.79
C GLN A 221 -14.35 22.26 4.35
N ARG A 222 -13.41 23.18 4.09
CA ARG A 222 -12.81 23.35 2.75
C ARG A 222 -11.98 22.15 2.32
N ILE A 223 -11.31 21.46 3.24
CA ILE A 223 -10.58 20.22 2.96
C ILE A 223 -11.57 19.10 2.63
N ASP A 224 -12.61 18.93 3.45
CA ASP A 224 -13.61 17.88 3.27
C ASP A 224 -14.47 18.09 2.01
N ALA A 225 -14.57 19.33 1.53
CA ALA A 225 -15.28 19.70 0.31
C ALA A 225 -14.41 19.67 -0.96
N LEU A 226 -13.13 19.26 -0.87
CA LEU A 226 -12.28 19.17 -2.06
C LEU A 226 -12.85 18.14 -3.05
N PRO A 227 -12.78 18.40 -4.37
CA PRO A 227 -13.07 17.37 -5.35
C PRO A 227 -12.07 16.21 -5.22
N HIS A 228 -12.57 14.98 -5.27
CA HIS A 228 -11.76 13.77 -5.22
C HIS A 228 -11.86 13.00 -6.54
N GLN A 229 -10.71 12.65 -7.11
CA GLN A 229 -10.61 11.72 -8.24
C GLN A 229 -10.36 10.32 -7.70
N PRO A 230 -11.30 9.37 -7.86
CA PRO A 230 -11.12 8.02 -7.34
C PRO A 230 -9.93 7.33 -8.03
N PHE A 231 -9.25 6.47 -7.27
CA PHE A 231 -8.19 5.65 -7.84
C PHE A 231 -8.79 4.60 -8.79
N ASP A 232 -8.34 4.59 -10.05
CA ASP A 232 -8.79 3.65 -11.07
C ASP A 232 -8.17 2.26 -10.86
N THR A 233 -8.84 1.41 -10.08
CA THR A 233 -8.39 0.03 -9.76
C THR A 233 -8.50 -0.92 -10.96
N ARG A 234 -9.42 -0.64 -11.89
CA ARG A 234 -9.76 -1.54 -13.01
C ARG A 234 -8.59 -1.78 -13.94
N LYS A 235 -7.67 -0.83 -14.07
CA LYS A 235 -6.46 -0.97 -14.89
C LYS A 235 -5.42 -1.95 -14.34
N PHE A 236 -5.54 -2.34 -13.07
CA PHE A 236 -4.61 -3.24 -12.39
C PHE A 236 -5.23 -4.62 -12.09
N GLU A 237 -6.51 -4.80 -12.38
CA GLU A 237 -7.13 -6.13 -12.34
C GLU A 237 -6.53 -7.00 -13.44
N TYR A 238 -6.40 -8.29 -13.15
CA TYR A 238 -5.85 -9.23 -14.11
C TYR A 238 -6.80 -9.33 -15.32
N HIS A 239 -6.25 -9.04 -16.50
CA HIS A 239 -6.94 -9.25 -17.75
C HIS A 239 -6.43 -10.55 -18.36
N PHE A 240 -7.35 -11.38 -18.86
CA PHE A 240 -6.95 -12.55 -19.63
C PHE A 240 -6.10 -12.10 -20.82
N PRO A 241 -4.93 -12.72 -21.04
CA PRO A 241 -4.01 -12.30 -22.09
C PRO A 241 -4.60 -12.52 -23.50
N THR A 242 -5.53 -13.47 -23.63
CA THR A 242 -6.26 -13.75 -24.87
C THR A 242 -7.68 -14.20 -24.55
N VAL A 243 -8.57 -14.09 -25.53
CA VAL A 243 -9.93 -14.66 -25.47
C VAL A 243 -9.89 -16.17 -25.24
N ILE A 244 -8.90 -16.88 -25.80
CA ILE A 244 -8.74 -18.33 -25.63
C ILE A 244 -8.41 -18.66 -24.17
N ALA A 245 -7.50 -17.89 -23.53
CA ALA A 245 -7.18 -18.07 -22.12
C ALA A 245 -8.40 -17.80 -21.22
N ALA A 246 -9.23 -16.82 -21.57
CA ALA A 246 -10.49 -16.56 -20.87
C ALA A 246 -11.47 -17.74 -21.02
N LYS A 247 -11.65 -18.27 -22.23
CA LYS A 247 -12.51 -19.42 -22.50
C LYS A 247 -12.08 -20.68 -21.74
N LEU A 248 -10.78 -20.93 -21.63
CA LEU A 248 -10.24 -22.04 -20.83
C LEU A 248 -10.57 -21.84 -19.35
N ALA A 249 -10.26 -20.67 -18.79
CA ALA A 249 -10.55 -20.37 -17.39
C ALA A 249 -12.06 -20.45 -17.05
N ILE A 250 -12.94 -20.09 -17.99
CA ILE A 250 -14.40 -20.24 -17.83
C ILE A 250 -14.80 -21.72 -17.80
N ALA A 251 -14.22 -22.54 -18.69
CA ALA A 251 -14.49 -23.97 -18.71
C ALA A 251 -14.06 -24.66 -17.41
N ASP A 252 -12.90 -24.23 -16.87
CA ASP A 252 -12.37 -24.72 -15.61
C ASP A 252 -13.25 -24.27 -14.42
N ASP A 253 -13.65 -22.99 -14.36
CA ASP A 253 -14.52 -22.44 -13.29
C ASP A 253 -15.91 -23.10 -13.26
N LEU A 254 -16.51 -23.37 -14.44
CA LEU A 254 -17.79 -24.05 -14.56
C LEU A 254 -17.68 -25.59 -14.48
N ALA A 255 -16.47 -26.13 -14.48
CA ALA A 255 -16.18 -27.56 -14.60
C ALA A 255 -16.88 -28.26 -15.80
N ILE A 256 -17.17 -27.50 -16.87
CA ILE A 256 -17.89 -27.98 -18.06
C ILE A 256 -17.11 -27.53 -19.30
N PRO A 257 -16.71 -28.46 -20.21
CA PRO A 257 -16.11 -28.08 -21.48
C PRO A 257 -17.08 -27.23 -22.31
N LEU A 258 -16.63 -26.08 -22.81
CA LEU A 258 -17.49 -25.16 -23.61
C LEU A 258 -18.16 -25.86 -24.82
N ALA A 259 -17.52 -26.88 -25.38
CA ALA A 259 -18.05 -27.67 -26.49
C ALA A 259 -19.33 -28.46 -26.12
N ARG A 260 -19.60 -28.69 -24.84
CA ARG A 260 -20.82 -29.38 -24.35
C ARG A 260 -21.96 -28.42 -24.00
N MET A 261 -21.70 -27.11 -24.03
CA MET A 261 -22.70 -26.09 -23.71
C MET A 261 -23.66 -25.86 -24.88
N SER A 262 -24.82 -25.26 -24.61
CA SER A 262 -25.74 -24.86 -25.68
C SER A 262 -25.16 -23.72 -26.52
N ASP A 263 -25.62 -23.56 -27.76
CA ASP A 263 -25.14 -22.48 -28.63
C ASP A 263 -25.52 -21.09 -28.06
N GLU A 264 -26.60 -21.00 -27.29
CA GLU A 264 -27.04 -19.79 -26.61
C GLU A 264 -26.08 -19.39 -25.47
N ASP A 265 -25.63 -20.37 -24.68
CA ASP A 265 -24.66 -20.14 -23.60
C ASP A 265 -23.28 -19.73 -24.15
N ARG A 266 -22.85 -20.35 -25.25
CA ARG A 266 -21.59 -19.98 -25.91
C ARG A 266 -21.66 -18.57 -26.48
N ALA A 267 -22.79 -18.18 -27.08
CA ALA A 267 -22.99 -16.83 -27.59
C ALA A 267 -22.96 -15.77 -26.48
N PHE A 268 -23.51 -16.08 -25.30
CA PHE A 268 -23.43 -15.21 -24.13
C PHE A 268 -22.00 -15.06 -23.58
N ILE A 269 -21.25 -16.17 -23.50
CA ILE A 269 -19.83 -16.10 -23.11
C ILE A 269 -19.04 -15.24 -24.11
N ASP A 270 -19.26 -15.43 -25.41
CA ASP A 270 -18.56 -14.70 -26.45
C ASP A 270 -18.91 -13.21 -26.46
N SER A 271 -20.16 -12.82 -26.12
CA SER A 271 -20.52 -11.41 -25.99
C SER A 271 -19.78 -10.73 -24.82
N ILE A 272 -19.70 -11.38 -23.66
CA ILE A 272 -18.96 -10.86 -22.49
C ILE A 272 -17.47 -10.71 -22.83
N LEU A 273 -16.85 -11.71 -23.46
CA LEU A 273 -15.43 -11.67 -23.82
C LEU A 273 -15.10 -10.64 -24.89
N THR A 274 -16.11 -10.19 -25.66
CA THR A 274 -15.97 -9.08 -26.62
C THR A 274 -16.03 -7.73 -25.91
N GLU A 275 -16.78 -7.63 -24.80
CA GLU A 275 -16.89 -6.42 -23.99
C GLU A 275 -15.70 -6.21 -23.05
N THR A 276 -15.25 -7.25 -22.36
CA THR A 276 -14.23 -7.17 -21.31
C THR A 276 -13.42 -8.47 -21.21
N LEU A 277 -12.11 -8.33 -20.98
CA LEU A 277 -11.22 -9.43 -20.63
C LEU A 277 -10.79 -9.39 -19.17
N ASN A 278 -11.41 -8.54 -18.35
CA ASN A 278 -11.13 -8.47 -16.94
C ASN A 278 -11.64 -9.74 -16.24
N ARG A 279 -10.75 -10.51 -15.61
CA ARG A 279 -11.08 -11.82 -15.02
C ARG A 279 -12.17 -11.74 -13.95
N SER A 280 -12.13 -10.74 -13.08
CA SER A 280 -13.12 -10.62 -11.99
C SER A 280 -14.52 -10.37 -12.55
N GLU A 281 -14.62 -9.47 -13.53
CA GLU A 281 -15.87 -9.12 -14.20
C GLU A 281 -16.42 -10.26 -15.06
N VAL A 282 -15.56 -10.90 -15.86
CA VAL A 282 -15.94 -12.05 -16.70
C VAL A 282 -16.50 -13.19 -15.85
N LEU A 283 -15.77 -13.62 -14.81
CA LEU A 283 -16.19 -14.74 -13.96
C LEU A 283 -17.40 -14.38 -13.08
N ALA A 284 -17.54 -13.12 -12.64
CA ALA A 284 -18.74 -12.70 -11.90
C ALA A 284 -20.00 -12.78 -12.77
N ARG A 285 -19.98 -12.16 -13.96
CA ARG A 285 -21.14 -12.14 -14.87
C ARG A 285 -21.53 -13.54 -15.34
N ILE A 286 -20.54 -14.41 -15.60
CA ILE A 286 -20.78 -15.79 -15.99
C ILE A 286 -21.42 -16.58 -14.84
N ARG A 287 -20.87 -16.48 -13.62
CA ARG A 287 -21.45 -17.15 -12.44
C ARG A 287 -22.88 -16.67 -12.16
N ASP A 288 -23.15 -15.38 -12.29
CA ASP A 288 -24.51 -14.83 -12.09
C ASP A 288 -25.50 -15.36 -13.15
N TYR A 289 -25.07 -15.44 -14.41
CA TYR A 289 -25.88 -16.01 -15.49
C TYR A 289 -26.24 -17.48 -15.21
N PHE A 290 -25.26 -18.33 -14.86
CA PHE A 290 -25.52 -19.75 -14.61
C PHE A 290 -26.26 -20.01 -13.28
N ARG A 291 -26.02 -19.23 -12.23
CA ARG A 291 -26.79 -19.31 -10.97
C ARG A 291 -28.25 -18.96 -11.17
N SER A 292 -28.55 -17.92 -11.96
CA SER A 292 -29.94 -17.49 -12.20
C SER A 292 -30.78 -18.52 -12.94
N ARG A 293 -30.17 -19.38 -13.77
CA ARG A 293 -30.84 -20.52 -14.42
C ARG A 293 -31.05 -21.70 -13.46
N GLN A 294 -30.09 -22.00 -12.59
CA GLN A 294 -30.22 -23.09 -11.60
C GLN A 294 -31.37 -22.82 -10.60
N SER A 295 -31.57 -21.57 -10.15
CA SER A 295 -32.69 -21.23 -9.26
C SER A 295 -34.08 -21.28 -9.93
N GLY A 296 -34.15 -21.41 -11.25
CA GLY A 296 -35.41 -21.55 -12.00
C GLY A 296 -35.86 -22.99 -12.24
N GLU A 297 -34.96 -23.98 -12.13
CA GLU A 297 -35.25 -25.39 -12.43
C GLU A 297 -35.65 -26.23 -11.20
N ASP A 298 -35.37 -25.77 -9.97
CA ASP A 298 -35.66 -26.52 -8.71
C ASP A 298 -37.03 -26.23 -8.06
N HIS A 299 -37.99 -25.69 -8.81
CA HIS A 299 -39.38 -25.51 -8.36
C HIS A 299 -40.40 -26.18 -9.29
N ALA A 300 -40.18 -27.45 -9.61
CA ALA A 300 -41.23 -28.36 -10.05
C ALA A 300 -40.82 -29.82 -9.83
N GLY A 301 -41.38 -30.46 -8.81
CA GLY A 301 -41.21 -31.90 -8.55
C GLY A 301 -41.44 -32.30 -7.10
#